data_AF-W8NVX1-F1
#
_entry.id   AF-W8NVX1-F1
#
_cell.length_a   1.000
_cell.length_b   1.000
_cell.length_c   1.000
_cell.angle_alpha   90.00
_cell.angle_beta   90.00
_cell.angle_gamma   90.00
#
_symmetry.space_group_name_H-M   'P 1'
#
loop_
_entity.id
_entity.type
_entity.pdbx_description
1 polymer ?
#
loop_
_entity_poly.entity_id
_entity_poly.type
_entity_poly.pdbx_seq_one_letter_code
_entity_poly.pdbx_strand_id
1 'polypeptide(L)'
;MRGLQKTLLSSLRDNGIGEDMFSTARKVGRILSDIPLQVWDEIVKQEPEAKLADQLPKYGFGKFATFMVMAGLNDYQLKGPAEKKYWPLLHKILKETPVPQTTNELKTLLRGFYENERFRKAKVKRLEKFLDSNLAQELWVSNPETVSKNLKEIWTKLAKVMNQKKNAKTIAFAMKTLAITLILSGHHDFDFSGIPIPVDIRVKRLTSKILKKELTDEEVRHFWNEVLREIKKRQPEVNMIHLDSLVWQIGNLADCKEINEYFKEIQVPHVGQELCNLIH
;
A
#
# COMPACT_ATOMS: atom_id res chain seq x y z
N MET A 1 -0.61 10.22 20.60
CA MET A 1 0.32 9.42 19.77
C MET A 1 1.75 9.35 20.31
N ARG A 2 2.31 10.41 20.92
CA ARG A 2 3.68 10.37 21.51
C ARG A 2 3.85 9.44 22.72
N GLY A 3 2.78 9.19 23.49
CA GLY A 3 2.81 8.31 24.68
C GLY A 3 2.96 6.82 24.36
N LEU A 4 2.15 6.31 23.43
CA LEU A 4 2.18 4.89 23.00
C LEU A 4 3.51 4.49 22.33
N GLN A 5 4.14 5.40 21.57
CA GLN A 5 5.48 5.18 21.03
C GLN A 5 6.52 5.06 22.14
N LYS A 6 6.48 5.90 23.18
CA LYS A 6 7.42 5.81 24.31
C LYS A 6 7.30 4.50 25.09
N THR A 7 6.09 4.01 25.32
CA THR A 7 5.86 2.77 26.10
C THR A 7 6.27 1.50 25.33
N LEU A 8 6.08 1.48 24.00
CA LEU A 8 6.58 0.38 23.16
C LEU A 8 8.12 0.46 23.01
N LEU A 9 8.67 1.67 22.92
CA LEU A 9 10.12 1.89 22.87
C LEU A 9 10.83 1.49 24.16
N SER A 10 10.20 1.66 25.33
CA SER A 10 10.75 1.15 26.60
C SER A 10 10.66 -0.37 26.65
N SER A 11 9.52 -0.97 26.31
CA SER A 11 9.35 -2.44 26.37
C SER A 11 10.23 -3.20 25.35
N LEU A 12 10.58 -2.59 24.22
CA LEU A 12 11.50 -3.17 23.23
C LEU A 12 12.97 -2.99 23.62
N ARG A 13 13.32 -1.94 24.36
CA ARG A 13 14.68 -1.70 24.87
C ARG A 13 15.03 -2.61 26.04
N ASP A 14 14.07 -2.86 26.93
CA ASP A 14 14.29 -3.63 28.16
C ASP A 14 14.59 -5.12 27.92
N ASN A 15 14.43 -5.62 26.69
CA ASN A 15 14.69 -7.03 26.32
C ASN A 15 15.92 -7.23 25.40
N GLY A 16 16.71 -6.19 25.10
CA GLY A 16 17.84 -6.29 24.14
C GLY A 16 17.44 -6.52 22.67
N ILE A 17 16.15 -6.73 22.40
CA ILE A 17 15.55 -7.00 21.08
C ILE A 17 15.46 -5.73 20.22
N GLY A 18 15.36 -4.56 20.85
CA GLY A 18 15.20 -3.28 20.17
C GLY A 18 16.45 -2.84 19.39
N GLU A 19 17.64 -2.93 19.99
CA GLU A 19 18.86 -2.36 19.41
C GLU A 19 19.27 -3.01 18.07
N ASP A 20 19.16 -4.34 17.98
CA ASP A 20 19.45 -5.09 16.76
C ASP A 20 18.46 -4.76 15.63
N MET A 21 17.17 -4.69 15.93
CA MET A 21 16.13 -4.31 14.96
C MET A 21 16.33 -2.88 14.43
N PHE A 22 16.64 -1.91 15.31
CA PHE A 22 16.92 -0.54 14.88
C PHE A 22 18.20 -0.42 14.07
N SER A 23 19.24 -1.18 14.44
CA SER A 23 20.50 -1.23 13.69
C SER A 23 20.25 -1.76 12.28
N THR A 24 19.54 -2.88 12.16
CA THR A 24 19.21 -3.51 10.89
C THR A 24 18.29 -2.64 10.03
N ALA A 25 17.26 -2.01 10.62
CA ALA A 25 16.39 -1.07 9.92
C ALA A 25 17.17 0.12 9.32
N ARG A 26 18.14 0.66 10.06
CA ARG A 26 19.02 1.74 9.55
C ARG A 26 19.94 1.25 8.43
N LYS A 27 20.48 0.03 8.52
CA LYS A 27 21.28 -0.57 7.44
C LYS A 27 20.44 -0.72 6.16
N VAL A 28 19.25 -1.33 6.26
CA VAL A 28 18.31 -1.45 5.13
C VAL A 28 17.96 -0.08 4.57
N GLY A 29 17.61 0.89 5.42
CA GLY A 29 17.26 2.23 4.97
C GLY A 29 18.39 2.97 4.25
N ARG A 30 19.66 2.73 4.63
CA ARG A 30 20.82 3.28 3.89
C ARG A 30 20.98 2.63 2.53
N ILE A 31 20.93 1.29 2.47
CA ILE A 31 21.00 0.54 1.21
C ILE A 31 19.90 1.01 0.24
N LEU A 32 18.66 1.10 0.72
CA LEU A 32 17.53 1.52 -0.10
C LEU A 32 17.55 3.02 -0.44
N SER A 33 18.32 3.85 0.29
CA SER A 33 18.46 5.28 -0.03
C SER A 33 19.30 5.56 -1.27
N ASP A 34 19.99 4.54 -1.80
CA ASP A 34 20.78 4.65 -3.03
C ASP A 34 19.92 4.39 -4.29
N ILE A 35 18.65 4.00 -4.13
CA ILE A 35 17.68 3.93 -5.22
C ILE A 35 17.27 5.36 -5.61
N PRO A 36 17.46 5.81 -6.86
CA PRO A 36 17.02 7.14 -7.31
C PRO A 36 15.50 7.34 -7.22
N LEU A 37 15.05 8.57 -6.99
CA LEU A 37 13.61 8.89 -6.89
C LEU A 37 12.81 8.44 -8.12
N GLN A 38 13.36 8.60 -9.32
CA GLN A 38 12.71 8.16 -10.56
C GLN A 38 12.49 6.65 -10.58
N VAL A 39 13.41 5.87 -10.00
CA VAL A 39 13.26 4.41 -9.89
C VAL A 39 12.18 4.07 -8.87
N TRP A 40 12.07 4.80 -7.75
CA TRP A 40 10.95 4.67 -6.83
C TRP A 40 9.59 4.91 -7.50
N ASP A 41 9.49 5.96 -8.33
CA ASP A 41 8.27 6.25 -9.09
C ASP A 41 7.93 5.12 -10.08
N GLU A 42 8.93 4.58 -10.79
CA GLU A 42 8.73 3.44 -11.69
C GLU A 42 8.28 2.18 -10.94
N ILE A 43 8.84 1.90 -9.76
CA ILE A 43 8.41 0.78 -8.92
C ILE A 43 6.92 0.91 -8.58
N VAL A 44 6.44 2.10 -8.21
CA VAL A 44 5.01 2.34 -7.95
C VAL A 44 4.16 2.09 -9.21
N LYS A 45 4.63 2.51 -10.39
CA LYS A 45 3.92 2.27 -11.68
C LYS A 45 3.87 0.80 -12.10
N GLN A 46 4.72 -0.06 -11.52
CA GLN A 46 4.65 -1.51 -11.75
C GLN A 46 3.57 -2.21 -10.91
N GLU A 47 3.00 -1.54 -9.92
CA GLU A 47 1.94 -2.12 -9.09
C GLU A 47 0.70 -2.53 -9.91
N PRO A 48 0.04 -3.64 -9.58
CA PRO A 48 -1.17 -4.08 -10.26
C PRO A 48 -2.28 -3.01 -10.29
N GLU A 49 -2.47 -2.30 -9.19
CA GLU A 49 -3.44 -1.20 -9.11
C GLU A 49 -3.06 0.00 -9.98
N ALA A 50 -1.76 0.28 -10.16
CA ALA A 50 -1.30 1.37 -11.01
C ALA A 50 -1.52 1.10 -12.50
N LYS A 51 -1.60 -0.18 -12.91
CA LYS A 51 -1.91 -0.57 -14.30
C LYS A 51 -3.31 -0.19 -14.76
N LEU A 52 -4.19 0.25 -13.86
CA LEU A 52 -5.53 0.76 -14.19
C LEU A 52 -5.51 2.25 -14.60
N ALA A 53 -4.34 2.89 -14.66
CA ALA A 53 -4.18 4.31 -14.99
C ALA A 53 -4.85 4.73 -16.31
N ASP A 54 -4.89 3.84 -17.30
CA ASP A 54 -5.55 4.10 -18.59
C ASP A 54 -7.07 4.31 -18.46
N GLN A 55 -7.68 3.96 -17.32
CA GLN A 55 -9.10 4.21 -17.03
C GLN A 55 -9.35 5.57 -16.40
N LEU A 56 -8.32 6.24 -15.86
CA LEU A 56 -8.48 7.52 -15.18
C LEU A 56 -9.10 8.61 -16.08
N PRO A 57 -8.70 8.80 -17.36
CA PRO A 57 -9.33 9.80 -18.24
C PRO A 57 -10.79 9.51 -18.53
N LYS A 58 -11.16 8.22 -18.66
CA LYS A 58 -12.54 7.78 -18.93
C LYS A 58 -13.44 8.02 -17.72
N TYR A 59 -12.97 7.74 -16.51
CA TYR A 59 -13.76 7.82 -15.29
C TYR A 59 -13.75 9.22 -14.65
N GLY A 60 -12.71 10.01 -14.89
CA GLY A 60 -12.40 11.19 -14.09
C GLY A 60 -11.91 10.81 -12.69
N PHE A 61 -11.30 11.78 -12.00
CA PHE A 61 -10.61 11.51 -10.73
C PHE A 61 -11.53 10.96 -9.65
N GLY A 62 -12.63 11.66 -9.30
CA GLY A 62 -13.46 11.28 -8.15
C GLY A 62 -14.07 9.87 -8.27
N LYS A 63 -14.60 9.52 -9.44
CA LYS A 63 -15.17 8.18 -9.69
C LYS A 63 -14.09 7.10 -9.63
N PHE A 64 -12.93 7.35 -10.25
CA PHE A 64 -11.80 6.42 -10.24
C PHE A 64 -11.23 6.24 -8.82
N ALA A 65 -11.05 7.33 -8.07
CA ALA A 65 -10.60 7.30 -6.68
C ALA A 65 -11.55 6.49 -5.77
N THR A 66 -12.87 6.69 -5.90
CA THR A 66 -13.87 5.90 -5.18
C THR A 66 -13.75 4.41 -5.52
N PHE A 67 -13.59 4.08 -6.81
CA PHE A 67 -13.35 2.71 -7.23
C PHE A 67 -12.04 2.14 -6.62
N MET A 68 -10.94 2.90 -6.65
CA MET A 68 -9.63 2.45 -6.16
C MET A 68 -9.63 2.18 -4.65
N VAL A 69 -10.32 3.01 -3.86
CA VAL A 69 -10.52 2.77 -2.43
C VAL A 69 -11.34 1.50 -2.21
N MET A 70 -12.43 1.31 -2.97
CA MET A 70 -13.27 0.13 -2.87
C MET A 70 -12.51 -1.17 -3.22
N ALA A 71 -11.73 -1.13 -4.31
CA ALA A 71 -10.88 -2.24 -4.72
C ALA A 71 -9.84 -2.56 -3.63
N GLY A 72 -9.11 -1.55 -3.13
CA GLY A 72 -8.13 -1.74 -2.06
C GLY A 72 -8.72 -2.29 -0.77
N LEU A 73 -9.93 -1.87 -0.38
CA LEU A 73 -10.63 -2.40 0.79
C LEU A 73 -10.95 -3.90 0.68
N ASN A 74 -11.15 -4.42 -0.53
CA ASN A 74 -11.52 -5.81 -0.80
C ASN A 74 -10.38 -6.66 -1.38
N ASP A 75 -9.16 -6.12 -1.44
CA ASP A 75 -7.94 -6.85 -1.78
C ASP A 75 -7.41 -7.63 -0.56
N TYR A 76 -8.14 -8.68 -0.22
CA TYR A 76 -7.72 -9.64 0.79
C TYR A 76 -8.33 -11.01 0.51
N GLN A 77 -7.63 -12.05 0.95
CA GLN A 77 -8.08 -13.45 0.87
C GLN A 77 -8.58 -13.81 -0.55
N LEU A 78 -7.79 -13.43 -1.56
CA LEU A 78 -8.12 -13.59 -2.97
C LEU A 78 -8.12 -15.07 -3.40
N LYS A 79 -8.68 -15.33 -4.58
CA LYS A 79 -8.61 -16.65 -5.26
C LYS A 79 -7.24 -17.00 -5.84
N GLY A 80 -6.29 -16.08 -5.80
CA GLY A 80 -4.93 -16.24 -6.30
C GLY A 80 -4.16 -14.91 -6.19
N PRO A 81 -2.98 -14.82 -6.82
CA PRO A 81 -2.17 -13.60 -6.79
C PRO A 81 -2.95 -12.39 -7.31
N ALA A 82 -2.85 -11.24 -6.62
CA ALA A 82 -3.61 -10.03 -6.92
C ALA A 82 -3.34 -9.53 -8.35
N GLU A 83 -2.06 -9.57 -8.74
CA GLU A 83 -1.51 -9.24 -10.05
C GLU A 83 -2.04 -10.11 -11.20
N LYS A 84 -2.62 -11.28 -10.91
CA LYS A 84 -3.14 -12.23 -11.92
C LYS A 84 -4.64 -12.42 -11.87
N LYS A 85 -5.24 -12.32 -10.68
CA LYS A 85 -6.62 -12.79 -10.42
C LYS A 85 -7.55 -11.73 -9.86
N TYR A 86 -7.05 -10.55 -9.48
CA TYR A 86 -7.88 -9.50 -8.88
C TYR A 86 -7.88 -8.23 -9.72
N TRP A 87 -6.75 -7.52 -9.75
CA TRP A 87 -6.63 -6.24 -10.46
C TRP A 87 -6.89 -6.36 -11.97
N PRO A 88 -6.39 -7.39 -12.69
CA PRO A 88 -6.70 -7.54 -14.11
C PRO A 88 -8.19 -7.78 -14.41
N LEU A 89 -8.91 -8.49 -13.53
CA LEU A 89 -10.34 -8.74 -13.70
C LEU A 89 -11.15 -7.46 -13.45
N LEU A 90 -10.79 -6.69 -12.42
CA LEU A 90 -11.40 -5.39 -12.19
C LEU A 90 -11.11 -4.42 -13.35
N HIS A 91 -9.90 -4.43 -13.89
CA HIS A 91 -9.53 -3.63 -15.05
C HIS A 91 -10.39 -3.97 -16.27
N LYS A 92 -10.59 -5.27 -16.54
CA LYS A 92 -11.49 -5.75 -17.58
C LYS A 92 -12.92 -5.22 -17.39
N ILE A 93 -13.45 -5.27 -16.17
CA ILE A 93 -14.77 -4.72 -15.85
C ILE A 93 -14.83 -3.22 -16.17
N LEU A 94 -13.84 -2.43 -15.77
CA LEU A 94 -13.82 -0.99 -16.05
C LEU A 94 -13.74 -0.66 -17.56
N LYS A 95 -13.04 -1.50 -18.33
CA LYS A 95 -12.91 -1.35 -19.78
C LYS A 95 -14.23 -1.64 -20.50
N GLU A 96 -14.85 -2.77 -20.16
CA GLU A 96 -15.98 -3.34 -20.89
C GLU A 96 -17.34 -2.73 -20.49
N THR A 97 -17.40 -1.95 -19.40
CA THR A 97 -18.64 -1.38 -18.91
C THR A 97 -18.72 0.14 -19.07
N PRO A 98 -19.93 0.72 -19.22
CA PRO A 98 -20.13 2.16 -19.15
C PRO A 98 -19.66 2.72 -17.81
N VAL A 99 -19.18 3.96 -17.82
CA VAL A 99 -18.81 4.67 -16.58
C VAL A 99 -20.06 4.85 -15.72
N PRO A 100 -20.08 4.35 -14.48
CA PRO A 100 -21.21 4.57 -13.59
C PRO A 100 -21.39 6.08 -13.31
N GLN A 101 -22.63 6.53 -13.17
CA GLN A 101 -22.96 7.91 -12.85
C GLN A 101 -23.18 8.13 -11.35
N THR A 102 -23.48 7.06 -10.62
CA THR A 102 -23.70 7.09 -9.17
C THR A 102 -22.85 6.02 -8.46
N THR A 103 -22.59 6.19 -7.17
CA THR A 103 -21.93 5.14 -6.36
C THR A 103 -22.77 3.85 -6.30
N ASN A 104 -24.10 3.97 -6.41
CA ASN A 104 -25.00 2.81 -6.43
C ASN A 104 -24.90 2.01 -7.73
N GLU A 105 -24.69 2.68 -8.87
CA GLU A 105 -24.35 1.99 -10.13
C GLU A 105 -22.99 1.31 -10.03
N LEU A 106 -21.97 1.96 -9.45
CA LEU A 106 -20.68 1.31 -9.19
C LEU A 106 -20.84 0.09 -8.27
N LYS A 107 -21.68 0.18 -7.25
CA LYS A 107 -22.00 -0.92 -6.34
C LYS A 107 -22.63 -2.09 -7.10
N THR A 108 -23.63 -1.82 -7.94
CA THR A 108 -24.28 -2.84 -8.78
C THR A 108 -23.28 -3.50 -9.73
N LEU A 109 -22.44 -2.69 -10.40
CA LEU A 109 -21.40 -3.16 -11.29
C LEU A 109 -20.43 -4.14 -10.60
N LEU A 110 -19.94 -3.78 -9.41
CA LEU A 110 -18.94 -4.58 -8.69
C LEU A 110 -19.54 -5.74 -7.89
N ARG A 111 -20.85 -5.73 -7.61
CA ARG A 111 -21.52 -6.77 -6.81
C ARG A 111 -21.31 -8.16 -7.42
N GLY A 112 -21.57 -8.30 -8.73
CA GLY A 112 -21.43 -9.59 -9.42
C GLY A 112 -20.00 -10.15 -9.36
N PHE A 113 -18.98 -9.28 -9.39
CA PHE A 113 -17.59 -9.69 -9.19
C PHE A 113 -17.36 -10.20 -7.77
N TYR A 114 -17.75 -9.44 -6.74
CA TYR A 114 -17.49 -9.81 -5.34
C TYR A 114 -18.35 -10.97 -4.83
N GLU A 115 -19.52 -11.22 -5.41
CA GLU A 115 -20.35 -12.40 -5.10
C GLU A 115 -19.70 -13.72 -5.52
N ASN A 116 -18.82 -13.64 -6.52
CA ASN A 116 -18.04 -14.78 -6.97
C ASN A 116 -16.73 -14.94 -6.19
N GLU A 117 -16.30 -13.95 -5.41
CA GLU A 117 -15.01 -13.99 -4.71
C GLU A 117 -14.99 -14.88 -3.44
N ARG A 118 -13.79 -15.25 -2.99
CA ARG A 118 -13.64 -15.83 -1.64
C ARG A 118 -14.10 -14.81 -0.60
N PHE A 119 -14.70 -15.31 0.49
CA PHE A 119 -15.34 -14.48 1.51
C PHE A 119 -16.40 -13.52 0.94
N ARG A 120 -17.08 -13.89 -0.16
CA ARG A 120 -18.11 -13.11 -0.85
C ARG A 120 -19.04 -12.30 0.05
N LYS A 121 -19.67 -12.94 1.06
CA LYS A 121 -20.61 -12.26 1.98
C LYS A 121 -19.94 -11.08 2.69
N ALA A 122 -18.71 -11.26 3.16
CA ALA A 122 -17.95 -10.19 3.81
C ALA A 122 -17.52 -9.10 2.81
N LYS A 123 -17.06 -9.48 1.61
CA LYS A 123 -16.65 -8.51 0.58
C LYS A 123 -17.82 -7.68 0.05
N VAL A 124 -18.98 -8.29 -0.15
CA VAL A 124 -20.23 -7.60 -0.54
C VAL A 124 -20.70 -6.68 0.59
N LYS A 125 -20.67 -7.12 1.86
CA LYS A 125 -20.98 -6.24 2.98
C LYS A 125 -20.03 -5.04 3.07
N ARG A 126 -18.74 -5.22 2.80
CA ARG A 126 -17.76 -4.12 2.73
C ARG A 126 -18.03 -3.18 1.56
N LEU A 127 -18.41 -3.74 0.41
CA LEU A 127 -18.82 -3.01 -0.78
C LEU A 127 -19.99 -2.07 -0.48
N GLU A 128 -21.07 -2.61 0.07
CA GLU A 128 -22.26 -1.86 0.48
C GLU A 128 -21.89 -0.80 1.52
N LYS A 129 -21.19 -1.19 2.59
CA LYS A 129 -20.83 -0.28 3.68
C LYS A 129 -20.03 0.94 3.21
N PHE A 130 -19.09 0.76 2.28
CA PHE A 130 -18.32 1.88 1.75
C PHE A 130 -19.12 2.70 0.73
N LEU A 131 -19.69 2.08 -0.31
CA LEU A 131 -20.33 2.80 -1.41
C LEU A 131 -21.66 3.48 -1.02
N ASP A 132 -22.28 3.04 0.09
CA ASP A 132 -23.47 3.67 0.68
C ASP A 132 -23.10 4.73 1.73
N SER A 133 -21.81 4.99 1.98
CA SER A 133 -21.36 5.99 2.96
C SER A 133 -21.23 7.38 2.36
N ASN A 134 -21.38 8.41 3.21
CA ASN A 134 -21.10 9.80 2.83
C ASN A 134 -19.67 9.98 2.31
N LEU A 135 -18.69 9.24 2.84
CA LEU A 135 -17.31 9.31 2.38
C LEU A 135 -17.18 8.91 0.90
N ALA A 136 -17.90 7.88 0.46
CA ALA A 136 -17.88 7.50 -0.96
C ALA A 136 -18.55 8.55 -1.84
N GLN A 137 -19.63 9.20 -1.37
CA GLN A 137 -20.26 10.32 -2.10
C GLN A 137 -19.32 11.52 -2.20
N GLU A 138 -18.64 11.87 -1.10
CA GLU A 138 -17.63 12.94 -1.06
C GLU A 138 -16.51 12.65 -2.08
N LEU A 139 -15.94 11.45 -2.06
CA LEU A 139 -14.89 11.04 -3.01
C LEU A 139 -15.39 11.05 -4.47
N TRP A 140 -16.64 10.60 -4.71
CA TRP A 140 -17.23 10.47 -6.05
C TRP A 140 -17.19 11.78 -6.85
N VAL A 141 -17.42 12.91 -6.17
CA VAL A 141 -17.46 14.25 -6.77
C VAL A 141 -16.19 15.07 -6.51
N SER A 142 -15.19 14.48 -5.84
CA SER A 142 -13.94 15.18 -5.50
C SER A 142 -12.99 15.32 -6.69
N ASN A 143 -12.09 16.28 -6.58
CA ASN A 143 -10.92 16.47 -7.46
C ASN A 143 -9.62 16.11 -6.72
N PRO A 144 -8.49 15.96 -7.44
CA PRO A 144 -7.21 15.60 -6.82
C PRO A 144 -6.77 16.57 -5.71
N GLU A 145 -6.97 17.88 -5.88
CA GLU A 145 -6.55 18.92 -4.94
C GLU A 145 -7.29 18.84 -3.60
N THR A 146 -8.58 18.47 -3.65
CA THR A 146 -9.39 18.28 -2.44
C THR A 146 -8.95 17.03 -1.70
N VAL A 147 -8.67 15.93 -2.43
CA VAL A 147 -8.26 14.68 -1.81
C VAL A 147 -6.85 14.76 -1.23
N SER A 148 -5.90 15.42 -1.92
CA SER A 148 -4.52 15.58 -1.44
C SER A 148 -4.48 16.32 -0.09
N LYS A 149 -5.25 17.41 0.04
CA LYS A 149 -5.34 18.21 1.27
C LYS A 149 -6.01 17.46 2.44
N ASN A 150 -6.96 16.58 2.14
CA ASN A 150 -7.80 15.93 3.14
C ASN A 150 -7.45 14.45 3.40
N LEU A 151 -6.32 13.96 2.88
CA LEU A 151 -5.98 12.53 2.87
C LEU A 151 -6.01 11.88 4.28
N LYS A 152 -5.56 12.61 5.30
CA LYS A 152 -5.58 12.17 6.72
C LYS A 152 -6.97 12.09 7.32
N GLU A 153 -7.84 13.01 6.92
CA GLU A 153 -9.25 13.00 7.31
C GLU A 153 -9.96 11.83 6.64
N ILE A 154 -9.74 11.63 5.34
CA ILE A 154 -10.25 10.50 4.57
C ILE A 154 -9.85 9.18 5.23
N TRP A 155 -8.59 9.02 5.63
CA TRP A 155 -8.13 7.83 6.36
C TRP A 155 -8.90 7.58 7.66
N THR A 156 -9.21 8.64 8.41
CA THR A 156 -9.96 8.56 9.66
C THR A 156 -11.43 8.23 9.42
N LYS A 157 -12.06 8.89 8.43
CA LYS A 157 -13.43 8.60 7.98
C LYS A 157 -13.55 7.17 7.47
N LEU A 158 -12.60 6.68 6.67
CA LEU A 158 -12.59 5.33 6.13
C LEU A 158 -12.54 4.27 7.24
N ALA A 159 -11.68 4.46 8.23
CA ALA A 159 -11.60 3.57 9.39
C ALA A 159 -12.94 3.53 10.17
N LYS A 160 -13.58 4.69 10.36
CA LYS A 160 -14.90 4.80 11.00
C LYS A 160 -15.99 4.11 10.18
N VAL A 161 -16.07 4.41 8.87
CA VAL A 161 -17.01 3.76 7.93
C VAL A 161 -16.85 2.25 8.00
N MET A 162 -15.63 1.73 7.98
CA MET A 162 -15.39 0.30 8.02
C MET A 162 -15.50 -0.32 9.41
N ASN A 163 -15.58 0.47 10.48
CA ASN A 163 -15.46 0.04 11.87
C ASN A 163 -14.20 -0.81 12.09
N GLN A 164 -13.06 -0.30 11.62
CA GLN A 164 -11.76 -0.94 11.72
C GLN A 164 -10.74 0.05 12.28
N LYS A 165 -9.65 -0.49 12.85
CA LYS A 165 -8.52 0.36 13.26
C LYS A 165 -7.89 1.02 12.03
N LYS A 166 -7.42 2.26 12.19
CA LYS A 166 -6.69 2.99 11.14
C LYS A 166 -5.47 2.24 10.58
N ASN A 167 -4.79 1.45 11.42
CA ASN A 167 -3.63 0.64 11.04
C ASN A 167 -3.98 -0.77 10.52
N ALA A 168 -5.26 -1.10 10.37
CA ALA A 168 -5.65 -2.38 9.77
C ALA A 168 -5.15 -2.44 8.32
N LYS A 169 -4.59 -3.60 7.91
CA LYS A 169 -3.98 -3.80 6.59
C LYS A 169 -4.85 -3.25 5.45
N THR A 170 -6.12 -3.63 5.39
CA THR A 170 -7.02 -3.25 4.29
C THR A 170 -7.38 -1.76 4.30
N ILE A 171 -7.32 -1.08 5.46
CA ILE A 171 -7.48 0.37 5.54
C ILE A 171 -6.23 1.07 5.02
N ALA A 172 -5.04 0.64 5.46
CA ALA A 172 -3.78 1.17 4.96
C ALA A 172 -3.60 0.96 3.45
N PHE A 173 -3.96 -0.23 2.96
CA PHE A 173 -3.88 -0.54 1.53
C PHE A 173 -4.89 0.27 0.70
N ALA A 174 -6.12 0.46 1.18
CA ALA A 174 -7.09 1.34 0.52
C ALA A 174 -6.64 2.81 0.49
N MET A 175 -5.90 3.27 1.49
CA MET A 175 -5.27 4.60 1.45
C MET A 175 -4.10 4.65 0.47
N LYS A 176 -3.32 3.58 0.33
CA LYS A 176 -2.27 3.47 -0.69
C LYS A 176 -2.88 3.55 -2.10
N THR A 177 -3.96 2.82 -2.40
CA THR A 177 -4.60 2.88 -3.73
C THR A 177 -5.18 4.26 -4.04
N LEU A 178 -5.72 4.97 -3.03
CA LEU A 178 -6.13 6.38 -3.17
C LEU A 178 -4.95 7.30 -3.47
N ALA A 179 -3.82 7.10 -2.80
CA ALA A 179 -2.64 7.93 -3.03
C ALA A 179 -1.93 7.60 -4.36
N ILE A 180 -1.95 6.35 -4.81
CA ILE A 180 -1.57 5.99 -6.18
C ILE A 180 -2.46 6.73 -7.18
N THR A 181 -3.75 6.87 -6.90
CA THR A 181 -4.66 7.64 -7.75
C THR A 181 -4.24 9.12 -7.87
N LEU A 182 -3.78 9.74 -6.77
CA LEU A 182 -3.21 11.10 -6.80
C LEU A 182 -1.93 11.16 -7.65
N ILE A 183 -1.01 10.22 -7.47
CA ILE A 183 0.23 10.12 -8.26
C ILE A 183 -0.09 9.99 -9.76
N LEU A 184 -1.03 9.11 -10.11
CA LEU A 184 -1.47 8.90 -11.49
C LEU A 184 -2.16 10.13 -12.10
N SER A 185 -2.75 11.01 -11.28
CA SER A 185 -3.30 12.29 -11.71
C SER A 185 -2.27 13.43 -11.65
N GLY A 186 -0.97 13.14 -11.52
CA GLY A 186 0.10 14.14 -11.46
C GLY A 186 0.19 14.93 -10.16
N HIS A 187 -0.49 14.48 -9.11
CA HIS A 187 -0.50 15.14 -7.81
C HIS A 187 0.46 14.42 -6.85
N HIS A 188 1.64 14.99 -6.66
CA HIS A 188 2.68 14.42 -5.79
C HIS A 188 2.81 15.13 -4.44
N ASP A 189 2.26 16.34 -4.31
CA ASP A 189 2.28 17.11 -3.06
C ASP A 189 1.11 16.74 -2.15
N PHE A 190 1.30 15.70 -1.34
CA PHE A 190 0.34 15.28 -0.32
C PHE A 190 1.01 14.61 0.88
N ASP A 191 0.43 14.81 2.07
CA ASP A 191 0.97 14.24 3.30
C ASP A 191 0.50 12.79 3.54
N PHE A 192 1.33 11.83 3.16
CA PHE A 192 1.13 10.40 3.47
C PHE A 192 1.74 9.95 4.81
N SER A 193 2.25 10.86 5.65
CA SER A 193 2.89 10.48 6.94
C SER A 193 1.96 9.71 7.88
N GLY A 194 2.49 8.83 8.72
CA GLY A 194 1.70 8.12 9.73
C GLY A 194 0.73 7.04 9.22
N ILE A 195 0.38 7.00 7.92
CA ILE A 195 -0.31 5.87 7.31
C ILE A 195 0.71 4.73 7.23
N PRO A 196 0.50 3.59 7.90
CA PRO A 196 1.51 2.55 8.01
C PRO A 196 1.58 1.70 6.74
N ILE A 197 2.67 0.93 6.61
CA ILE A 197 2.75 -0.13 5.63
C ILE A 197 1.59 -1.14 5.80
N PRO A 198 0.88 -1.55 4.74
CA PRO A 198 -0.12 -2.61 4.80
C PRO A 198 0.55 -3.98 4.99
N VAL A 199 0.73 -4.38 6.25
CA VAL A 199 1.39 -5.65 6.60
C VAL A 199 0.59 -6.85 6.08
N ASP A 200 1.11 -7.49 5.02
CA ASP A 200 0.62 -8.75 4.49
C ASP A 200 1.65 -9.88 4.60
N ILE A 201 1.34 -11.05 4.04
CA ILE A 201 2.24 -12.20 4.14
C ILE A 201 3.59 -11.98 3.44
N ARG A 202 3.65 -11.19 2.36
CA ARG A 202 4.89 -10.89 1.65
C ARG A 202 5.74 -9.93 2.47
N VAL A 203 5.13 -8.84 2.95
CA VAL A 203 5.78 -7.87 3.84
C VAL A 203 6.32 -8.57 5.09
N LYS A 204 5.49 -9.40 5.75
CA LYS A 204 5.93 -10.18 6.91
C LYS A 204 7.08 -11.10 6.58
N ARG A 205 6.94 -11.95 5.56
CA ARG A 205 7.97 -12.93 5.18
C ARG A 205 9.31 -12.26 4.88
N LEU A 206 9.31 -11.15 4.13
CA LEU A 206 10.54 -10.41 3.86
C LEU A 206 11.15 -9.87 5.15
N THR A 207 10.34 -9.27 6.02
CA THR A 207 10.82 -8.70 7.28
C THR A 207 11.38 -9.79 8.19
N SER A 208 10.71 -10.95 8.29
CA SER A 208 11.18 -12.11 9.05
C SER A 208 12.48 -12.68 8.49
N LYS A 209 12.66 -12.70 7.15
CA LYS A 209 13.93 -13.08 6.51
C LYS A 209 15.06 -12.12 6.89
N ILE A 210 14.82 -10.81 6.80
CA ILE A 210 15.82 -9.77 7.15
C ILE A 210 16.23 -9.85 8.62
N LEU A 211 15.27 -10.02 9.52
CA LEU A 211 15.52 -10.03 10.97
C LEU A 211 15.76 -11.43 11.55
N LYS A 212 15.72 -12.47 10.72
CA LYS A 212 15.87 -13.88 11.10
C LYS A 212 14.98 -14.29 12.29
N LYS A 213 13.76 -13.74 12.37
CA LYS A 213 12.80 -13.99 13.46
C LYS A 213 11.35 -13.76 13.03
N GLU A 214 10.41 -14.41 13.71
CA GLU A 214 8.98 -14.12 13.57
C GLU A 214 8.60 -12.82 14.28
N LEU A 215 7.68 -12.08 13.67
CA LEU A 215 7.32 -10.72 14.09
C LEU A 215 5.81 -10.53 14.14
N THR A 216 5.36 -9.75 15.10
CA THR A 216 4.01 -9.21 15.11
C THR A 216 3.83 -8.14 14.03
N ASP A 217 2.59 -7.87 13.62
CA ASP A 217 2.31 -6.79 12.67
C ASP A 217 2.86 -5.44 13.13
N GLU A 218 2.86 -5.19 14.43
CA GLU A 218 3.30 -3.90 14.98
C GLU A 218 4.81 -3.75 14.92
N GLU A 219 5.56 -4.81 15.20
CA GLU A 219 7.02 -4.82 15.01
C GLU A 219 7.40 -4.65 13.54
N VAL A 220 6.66 -5.29 12.62
CA VAL A 220 6.86 -5.11 11.17
C VAL A 220 6.60 -3.65 10.76
N ARG A 221 5.50 -3.04 11.21
CA ARG A 221 5.22 -1.61 10.95
C ARG A 221 6.32 -0.73 11.51
N HIS A 222 6.79 -1.03 12.72
CA HIS A 222 7.83 -0.27 13.37
C HIS A 222 9.14 -0.34 12.59
N PHE A 223 9.55 -1.54 12.18
CA PHE A 223 10.73 -1.76 11.34
C PHE A 223 10.68 -0.92 10.06
N TRP A 224 9.60 -0.99 9.28
CA TRP A 224 9.50 -0.25 8.02
C TRP A 224 9.35 1.27 8.21
N ASN A 225 8.76 1.73 9.32
CA ASN A 225 8.78 3.16 9.66
C ASN A 225 10.20 3.65 9.92
N GLU A 226 11.04 2.84 10.56
CA GLU A 226 12.44 3.15 10.83
C GLU A 226 13.28 3.15 9.55
N VAL A 227 13.06 2.17 8.67
CA VAL A 227 13.65 2.15 7.31
C VAL A 227 13.27 3.42 6.55
N LEU A 228 11.98 3.76 6.49
CA LEU A 228 11.51 4.96 5.79
C LEU A 228 12.13 6.24 6.37
N ARG A 229 12.24 6.32 7.71
CA ARG A 229 12.86 7.47 8.38
C ARG A 229 14.32 7.65 7.95
N GLU A 230 15.06 6.57 7.76
CA GLU A 230 16.44 6.64 7.28
C GLU A 230 16.51 7.07 5.81
N ILE A 231 15.67 6.50 4.92
CA ILE A 231 15.61 6.89 3.50
C ILE A 231 15.30 8.40 3.34
N LYS A 232 14.32 8.90 4.11
CA LYS A 232 13.90 10.31 4.07
C LYS A 232 15.00 11.32 4.46
N LYS A 233 16.11 10.88 5.06
CA LYS A 233 17.26 11.77 5.34
C LYS A 233 17.95 12.22 4.05
N ARG A 234 17.91 11.40 3.00
CA ARG A 234 18.48 11.71 1.67
C ARG A 234 17.41 12.03 0.64
N GLN A 235 16.21 11.46 0.79
CA GLN A 235 15.12 11.58 -0.18
C GLN A 235 13.78 11.90 0.53
N PRO A 236 13.55 13.16 0.94
CA PRO A 236 12.34 13.58 1.66
C PRO A 236 11.01 13.26 0.96
N GLU A 237 11.02 13.12 -0.36
CA GLU A 237 9.90 12.84 -1.25
C GLU A 237 9.43 11.37 -1.13
N VAL A 238 10.35 10.46 -0.78
CA VAL A 238 10.02 9.06 -0.56
C VAL A 238 9.10 8.94 0.67
N ASN A 239 8.05 8.15 0.49
CA ASN A 239 7.00 7.93 1.48
C ASN A 239 6.63 6.43 1.55
N MET A 240 5.66 6.08 2.39
CA MET A 240 5.31 4.68 2.63
C MET A 240 4.72 3.97 1.39
N ILE A 241 4.19 4.70 0.41
CA ILE A 241 3.69 4.10 -0.84
C ILE A 241 4.85 3.49 -1.62
N HIS A 242 5.89 4.28 -1.85
CA HIS A 242 7.11 3.85 -2.54
C HIS A 242 7.74 2.65 -1.84
N LEU A 243 7.93 2.76 -0.52
CA LEU A 243 8.56 1.70 0.27
C LEU A 243 7.73 0.41 0.25
N ASP A 244 6.42 0.49 0.47
CA ASP A 244 5.54 -0.68 0.39
C ASP A 244 5.58 -1.31 -1.01
N SER A 245 5.61 -0.50 -2.07
CA SER A 245 5.67 -1.01 -3.44
C SER A 245 6.93 -1.81 -3.74
N LEU A 246 8.09 -1.35 -3.29
CA LEU A 246 9.31 -2.15 -3.40
C LEU A 246 9.22 -3.43 -2.56
N VAL A 247 8.83 -3.30 -1.29
CA VAL A 247 8.76 -4.41 -0.32
C VAL A 247 7.81 -5.50 -0.81
N TRP A 248 6.66 -5.13 -1.38
CA TRP A 248 5.68 -6.08 -1.89
C TRP A 248 6.19 -6.85 -3.11
N GLN A 249 6.92 -6.17 -4.02
CA GLN A 249 7.49 -6.79 -5.21
C GLN A 249 8.62 -7.77 -4.85
N ILE A 250 9.57 -7.36 -4.00
CA ILE A 250 10.70 -8.22 -3.63
C ILE A 250 10.34 -9.27 -2.57
N GLY A 251 9.26 -9.04 -1.79
CA GLY A 251 8.84 -9.96 -0.74
C GLY A 251 8.33 -11.32 -1.24
N ASN A 252 8.17 -11.45 -2.57
CA ASN A 252 7.85 -12.70 -3.24
C ASN A 252 9.03 -13.50 -3.76
N LEU A 253 10.21 -12.89 -3.80
CA LEU A 253 11.39 -13.50 -4.38
C LEU A 253 11.96 -14.58 -3.45
N ALA A 254 12.34 -15.71 -4.05
CA ALA A 254 12.71 -16.93 -3.35
C ALA A 254 14.05 -16.76 -2.64
N ASP A 255 15.05 -16.24 -3.36
CA ASP A 255 16.44 -16.19 -2.95
C ASP A 255 17.16 -14.91 -3.44
N CYS A 256 18.46 -14.86 -3.17
CA CYS A 256 19.30 -13.73 -3.55
C CYS A 256 19.60 -13.62 -5.03
N LYS A 257 19.45 -14.69 -5.81
CA LYS A 257 19.58 -14.60 -7.26
C LYS A 257 18.42 -13.78 -7.83
N GLU A 258 17.19 -14.10 -7.43
CA GLU A 258 16.00 -13.37 -7.87
C GLU A 258 16.00 -11.91 -7.41
N ILE A 259 16.41 -11.63 -6.16
CA ILE A 259 16.56 -10.24 -5.66
C ILE A 259 17.57 -9.47 -6.52
N ASN A 260 18.74 -10.04 -6.79
CA ASN A 260 19.75 -9.39 -7.62
C ASN A 260 19.28 -9.17 -9.06
N GLU A 261 18.55 -10.13 -9.64
CA GLU A 261 17.95 -10.00 -10.96
C GLU A 261 16.93 -8.84 -11.00
N TYR A 262 16.03 -8.76 -10.01
CA TYR A 262 15.08 -7.65 -9.90
C TYR A 262 15.79 -6.29 -9.85
N PHE A 263 16.77 -6.12 -8.95
CA PHE A 263 17.49 -4.84 -8.82
C PHE A 263 18.37 -4.52 -10.03
N LYS A 264 18.82 -5.53 -10.78
CA LYS A 264 19.49 -5.35 -12.07
C LYS A 264 18.52 -4.83 -13.14
N GLU A 265 17.31 -5.36 -13.21
CA GLU A 265 16.28 -4.94 -14.17
C GLU A 265 15.87 -3.47 -13.96
N ILE A 266 15.77 -3.03 -12.69
CA ILE A 266 15.51 -1.62 -12.35
C ILE A 266 16.77 -0.75 -12.28
N GLN A 267 17.90 -1.23 -12.84
CA GLN A 267 19.15 -0.48 -13.04
C GLN A 267 19.86 0.00 -11.76
N VAL A 268 19.66 -0.70 -10.65
CA VAL A 268 20.35 -0.45 -9.36
C VAL A 268 20.91 -1.74 -8.75
N PRO A 269 21.74 -2.51 -9.50
CA PRO A 269 22.16 -3.86 -9.09
C PRO A 269 22.94 -3.90 -7.76
N HIS A 270 23.66 -2.84 -7.40
CA HIS A 270 24.40 -2.75 -6.14
C HIS A 270 23.47 -2.82 -4.91
N VAL A 271 22.27 -2.26 -4.99
CA VAL A 271 21.26 -2.31 -3.92
C VAL A 271 20.85 -3.75 -3.64
N GLY A 272 20.63 -4.55 -4.70
CA GLY A 272 20.32 -5.98 -4.57
C GLY A 272 21.43 -6.75 -3.88
N GLN A 273 22.69 -6.48 -4.26
CA GLN A 273 23.87 -7.15 -3.68
C GLN A 273 24.01 -6.84 -2.20
N GLU A 274 23.91 -5.57 -1.81
CA GLU A 274 24.01 -5.16 -0.41
C GLU A 274 22.85 -5.68 0.45
N LEU A 275 21.62 -5.67 -0.08
CA LEU A 275 20.47 -6.22 0.61
C LEU A 275 20.64 -7.74 0.82
N CYS A 276 21.20 -8.43 -0.15
CA CYS A 276 21.49 -9.86 -0.07
C CYS A 276 22.53 -10.22 0.98
N ASN A 277 23.60 -9.42 1.09
CA ASN A 277 24.61 -9.56 2.13
C ASN A 277 24.06 -9.35 3.55
N LEU A 278 22.89 -8.73 3.68
CA LEU A 278 22.20 -8.55 4.96
C LEU A 278 21.27 -9.73 5.30
N ILE A 279 20.62 -10.32 4.29
CA ILE A 279 19.64 -11.41 4.46
C ILE A 279 20.34 -12.74 4.77
N HIS A 280 21.51 -12.99 4.17
CA HIS A 280 22.33 -14.17 4.42
C HIS A 280 23.31 -13.94 5.57
#